data_AF-A0A940HSB7-F1
#
_entry.id   AF-A0A940HSB7-F1
#
_cell.length_a   1.000
_cell.length_b   1.000
_cell.length_c   1.000
_cell.angle_alpha   90.00
_cell.angle_beta   90.00
_cell.angle_gamma   90.00
#
_symmetry.space_group_name_H-M   'P 1'
#
loop_
_entity.id
_entity.type
_entity.pdbx_description
1 polymer ?
#
loop_
_entity_poly.entity_id
_entity_poly.type
_entity_poly.pdbx_seq_one_letter_code
_entity_poly.pdbx_strand_id
1 'polypeptide(L)'
;IKTVTDRLSNELGVMRLEDGRYALVFQEEGLGKYVAMRLGSSPVGPWGNVIRLFDCSASVAEDKDFFPYNAKVHPVLSRPNELLISYNVNSFDFFNDVKQFPQLYRPRFVRVKING
;
A
#
# COMPACT_ATOMS: atom_id res chain seq x y z
N ILE A 1 7.26 -20.78 -15.64
CA ILE A 1 6.81 -20.06 -14.41
C ILE A 1 5.41 -19.52 -14.72
N LYS A 2 4.41 -19.76 -13.85
CA LYS A 2 3.05 -19.24 -14.03
C LYS A 2 2.89 -17.96 -13.19
N THR A 3 2.42 -16.89 -13.81
CA THR A 3 2.11 -15.64 -13.11
C THR A 3 0.98 -15.85 -12.10
N VAL A 4 1.22 -15.48 -10.85
CA VAL A 4 0.25 -15.61 -9.74
C VAL A 4 -0.65 -14.36 -9.66
N THR A 5 -0.08 -13.18 -9.90
CA THR A 5 -0.78 -11.89 -10.06
C THR A 5 0.18 -10.86 -10.66
N ASP A 6 -0.29 -9.64 -10.90
CA ASP A 6 0.40 -8.56 -11.57
C ASP A 6 0.15 -7.20 -10.88
N ARG A 7 0.86 -6.17 -11.36
CA ARG A 7 0.62 -4.76 -10.99
C ARG A 7 0.86 -4.46 -9.50
N LEU A 8 1.77 -5.24 -8.90
CA LEU A 8 2.20 -5.11 -7.51
C LEU A 8 3.47 -4.27 -7.41
N SER A 9 3.69 -3.63 -6.26
CA SER A 9 5.01 -3.18 -5.82
C SER A 9 5.90 -4.34 -5.36
N ASN A 10 7.22 -4.09 -5.35
CA ASN A 10 8.20 -5.03 -4.82
C ASN A 10 8.02 -5.25 -3.31
N GLU A 11 7.64 -4.21 -2.58
CA GLU A 11 7.19 -4.33 -1.20
C GLU A 11 5.70 -4.61 -1.17
N LEU A 12 5.29 -5.65 -0.45
CA LEU A 12 3.90 -6.06 -0.29
C LEU A 12 3.69 -6.72 1.07
N GLY A 13 2.44 -6.83 1.50
CA GLY A 13 2.09 -7.52 2.74
C GLY A 13 0.88 -8.41 2.58
N VAL A 14 0.90 -9.59 3.20
CA VAL A 14 -0.23 -10.52 3.24
C VAL A 14 -0.74 -10.64 4.67
N MET A 15 -2.05 -10.52 4.85
CA MET A 15 -2.73 -10.69 6.13
C MET A 15 -3.92 -11.64 5.97
N ARG A 16 -4.11 -12.55 6.92
CA ARG A 16 -5.34 -13.36 6.99
C ARG A 16 -6.45 -12.54 7.65
N LEU A 17 -7.62 -12.52 7.03
CA LEU A 17 -8.83 -11.86 7.54
C LEU A 17 -9.64 -12.82 8.44
N GLU A 18 -10.55 -12.27 9.23
CA GLU A 18 -11.37 -13.03 10.19
C GLU A 18 -12.26 -14.08 9.51
N ASP A 19 -12.76 -13.77 8.31
CA ASP A 19 -13.57 -14.68 7.49
C ASP A 19 -12.76 -15.78 6.78
N GLY A 20 -11.44 -15.82 7.00
CA GLY A 20 -10.53 -16.81 6.44
C GLY A 20 -9.94 -16.46 5.08
N ARG A 21 -10.35 -15.36 4.43
CA ARG A 21 -9.69 -14.84 3.22
C ARG A 21 -8.31 -14.26 3.55
N TYR A 22 -7.51 -14.04 2.52
CA TYR A 22 -6.22 -13.34 2.60
C TYR A 22 -6.31 -12.00 1.87
N ALA A 23 -5.84 -10.95 2.52
CA ALA A 23 -5.62 -9.63 1.94
C ALA A 23 -4.16 -9.47 1.55
N LEU A 24 -3.89 -9.35 0.24
CA LEU A 24 -2.60 -8.93 -0.30
C LEU A 24 -2.63 -7.42 -0.50
N VAL A 25 -1.86 -6.65 0.27
CA VAL A 25 -1.77 -5.19 0.23
C VAL A 25 -0.46 -4.74 -0.40
N PHE A 26 -0.52 -3.75 -1.31
CA PHE A 26 0.60 -3.28 -2.12
C PHE A 26 0.34 -1.87 -2.66
N GLN A 27 1.37 -1.23 -3.23
CA GLN A 27 1.24 0.00 -4.00
C GLN A 27 0.94 -0.38 -5.45
N GLU A 28 -0.21 0.05 -6.00
CA GLU A 28 -0.60 -0.24 -7.38
C GLU A 28 0.47 0.30 -8.36
N GLU A 29 0.80 -0.43 -9.42
CA GLU A 29 1.85 -0.06 -10.39
C GLU A 29 3.26 0.17 -9.83
N GLY A 30 3.54 -0.30 -8.62
CA GLY A 30 4.84 -0.10 -7.97
C GLY A 30 4.99 1.26 -7.30
N LEU A 31 4.70 2.34 -8.03
CA LEU A 31 4.77 3.74 -7.59
C LEU A 31 3.48 4.52 -7.89
N GLY A 32 2.40 3.84 -8.27
CA GLY A 32 1.12 4.47 -8.59
C GLY A 32 0.46 5.07 -7.36
N LYS A 33 -0.49 5.99 -7.56
CA LYS A 33 -1.07 6.80 -6.47
C LYS A 33 -1.97 6.04 -5.48
N TYR A 34 -2.24 4.76 -5.69
CA TYR A 34 -3.17 4.00 -4.85
C TYR A 34 -2.46 2.96 -3.98
N VAL A 35 -2.76 3.01 -2.69
CA VAL A 35 -2.65 1.82 -1.83
C VAL A 35 -3.79 0.89 -2.23
N ALA A 36 -3.45 -0.34 -2.60
CA ALA A 36 -4.38 -1.30 -3.15
C ALA A 36 -4.31 -2.64 -2.42
N MET A 37 -5.35 -3.44 -2.62
CA MET A 37 -5.48 -4.78 -2.10
C MET A 37 -6.02 -5.74 -3.15
N ARG A 38 -5.68 -7.01 -3.04
CA ARG A 38 -6.41 -8.12 -3.65
C ARG A 38 -6.82 -9.11 -2.58
N LEU A 39 -7.94 -9.79 -2.79
CA LEU A 39 -8.41 -10.87 -1.93
C LEU A 39 -8.12 -12.23 -2.56
N GLY A 40 -7.79 -13.22 -1.74
CA GLY A 40 -7.56 -14.60 -2.16
C GLY A 40 -8.00 -15.60 -1.09
N SER A 41 -8.25 -16.85 -1.48
CA SER A 41 -8.57 -17.95 -0.54
C SER A 41 -7.32 -18.61 0.06
N SER A 42 -6.13 -18.22 -0.40
CA SER A 42 -4.82 -18.79 -0.03
C SER A 42 -3.76 -17.68 0.02
N PRO A 43 -2.73 -17.80 0.87
CA PRO A 43 -1.65 -16.81 0.96
C PRO A 43 -0.76 -16.77 -0.29
N VAL A 44 -0.92 -17.73 -1.21
CA VAL A 44 -0.16 -17.81 -2.48
C VAL A 44 -1.05 -17.63 -3.71
N GLY A 45 -2.28 -17.17 -3.53
CA GLY A 45 -3.25 -16.98 -4.60
C GLY A 45 -4.04 -18.25 -4.99
N PRO A 46 -4.82 -18.20 -6.09
CA PRO A 46 -4.95 -17.06 -7.01
C PRO A 46 -5.55 -15.83 -6.33
N TRP A 47 -5.15 -14.65 -6.80
CA TRP A 47 -5.62 -13.37 -6.29
C TRP A 47 -6.72 -12.80 -7.19
N GLY A 48 -7.75 -12.22 -6.57
CA GLY A 48 -8.84 -11.54 -7.27
C GLY A 48 -8.44 -10.19 -7.87
N ASN A 49 -9.45 -9.41 -8.25
CA ASN A 49 -9.26 -8.08 -8.83
C ASN A 49 -8.65 -7.08 -7.84
N VAL A 50 -8.00 -6.04 -8.37
CA VAL A 50 -7.48 -4.92 -7.58
C VAL A 50 -8.63 -4.14 -6.94
N ILE A 51 -8.50 -3.90 -5.64
CA ILE A 51 -9.39 -3.06 -4.83
C ILE A 51 -8.55 -1.88 -4.34
N ARG A 52 -8.89 -0.66 -4.77
CA ARG A 52 -8.20 0.56 -4.32
C ARG A 52 -8.72 0.95 -2.95
N LEU A 53 -7.82 1.04 -1.97
CA LEU A 53 -8.18 1.32 -0.59
C LEU A 53 -8.00 2.79 -0.22
N PHE A 54 -6.95 3.43 -0.74
CA PHE A 54 -6.61 4.80 -0.41
C PHE A 54 -5.89 5.49 -1.56
N ASP A 55 -6.23 6.77 -1.82
CA ASP A 55 -5.57 7.62 -2.82
C ASP A 55 -4.54 8.53 -2.15
N CYS A 56 -3.27 8.29 -2.47
CA CYS A 56 -2.13 9.05 -1.96
C CYS A 56 -1.92 10.41 -2.64
N SER A 57 -2.77 10.82 -3.59
CA SER A 57 -2.60 12.06 -4.36
C SER A 57 -2.35 13.29 -3.48
N ALA A 58 -3.06 13.41 -2.36
CA ALA A 58 -2.87 14.52 -1.42
C ALA A 58 -1.47 14.54 -0.78
N SER A 59 -0.81 13.39 -0.65
CA SER A 59 0.54 13.29 -0.07
C SER A 59 1.67 13.63 -1.03
N VAL A 60 1.36 13.79 -2.31
CA VAL A 60 2.30 14.12 -3.39
C VAL A 60 1.89 15.36 -4.16
N ALA A 61 0.96 16.16 -3.61
CA ALA A 61 0.44 17.34 -4.26
C ALA A 61 1.37 18.56 -4.15
N GLU A 62 2.30 18.55 -3.19
CA GLU A 62 3.21 19.68 -2.91
C GLU A 62 4.31 19.81 -3.96
N ASP A 63 4.74 18.70 -4.56
CA ASP A 63 5.76 18.68 -5.60
C ASP A 63 5.50 17.57 -6.63
N LYS A 64 5.73 17.85 -7.91
CA LYS A 64 5.60 16.89 -9.01
C LYS A 64 6.64 15.75 -8.93
N ASP A 65 7.74 15.98 -8.24
CA ASP A 65 8.82 15.01 -8.10
C ASP A 65 8.50 13.99 -6.99
N PHE A 66 7.43 14.22 -6.20
CA PHE A 66 7.00 13.32 -5.15
C PHE A 66 6.26 12.10 -5.68
N PHE A 67 6.56 10.94 -5.12
CA PHE A 67 5.88 9.69 -5.43
C PHE A 67 5.62 8.84 -4.19
N PRO A 68 4.45 8.18 -4.10
CA PRO A 68 4.17 7.23 -3.03
C PRO A 68 4.77 5.86 -3.34
N TYR A 69 5.16 5.13 -2.30
CA TYR A 69 5.73 3.79 -2.45
C TYR A 69 5.64 2.98 -1.15
N ASN A 70 5.98 1.69 -1.22
CA ASN A 70 6.09 0.77 -0.09
C ASN A 70 4.83 0.66 0.78
N ALA A 71 3.66 0.53 0.16
CA ALA A 71 2.45 0.21 0.90
C ALA A 71 2.55 -1.18 1.55
N LYS A 72 2.25 -1.26 2.85
CA LYS A 72 2.38 -2.48 3.65
C LYS A 72 1.34 -2.53 4.76
N VAL A 73 0.65 -3.67 4.87
CA VAL A 73 -0.26 -3.95 6.00
C VAL A 73 0.53 -4.38 7.24
N HIS A 74 0.01 -4.03 8.42
CA HIS A 74 0.60 -4.34 9.73
C HIS A 74 -0.29 -5.30 10.54
N PRO A 75 -0.24 -6.63 10.32
CA PRO A 75 -1.18 -7.58 10.92
C PRO A 75 -1.30 -7.51 12.45
N VAL A 76 -0.18 -7.30 13.14
CA VAL A 76 -0.13 -7.24 14.62
C VAL A 76 -0.73 -5.94 15.17
N LEU A 77 -0.78 -4.88 14.36
CA LEU A 77 -1.31 -3.56 14.76
C LEU A 77 -2.71 -3.28 14.19
N SER A 78 -3.14 -4.07 13.21
CA SER A 78 -4.51 -4.10 12.69
C SER A 78 -5.48 -4.52 13.78
N ARG A 79 -6.69 -3.96 13.74
CA ARG A 79 -7.78 -4.29 14.67
C ARG A 79 -8.80 -5.20 13.97
N PRO A 80 -9.71 -5.85 14.70
CA PRO A 80 -10.85 -6.52 14.10
C PRO A 80 -11.55 -5.63 13.07
N ASN A 81 -11.80 -6.17 11.87
CA ASN A 81 -12.43 -5.45 10.74
C ASN A 81 -11.72 -4.17 10.28
N GLU A 82 -10.42 -4.04 10.54
CA GLU A 82 -9.65 -2.86 10.14
C GLU A 82 -8.21 -3.23 9.76
N LEU A 83 -7.74 -2.72 8.62
CA LEU A 83 -6.34 -2.79 8.22
C LEU A 83 -5.62 -1.51 8.66
N LEU A 84 -4.53 -1.67 9.41
CA LEU A 84 -3.52 -0.62 9.51
C LEU A 84 -2.51 -0.79 8.39
N ILE A 85 -2.36 0.23 7.55
CA ILE A 85 -1.45 0.23 6.41
C ILE A 85 -0.52 1.43 6.52
N SER A 86 0.78 1.23 6.27
CA SER A 86 1.71 2.33 6.03
C SER A 86 2.06 2.42 4.56
N TYR A 87 2.38 3.62 4.08
CA TYR A 87 3.12 3.87 2.86
C TYR A 87 4.09 5.03 3.10
N ASN A 88 5.09 5.17 2.23
CA ASN A 88 6.05 6.26 2.29
C ASN A 88 5.85 7.20 1.09
N VAL A 89 6.42 8.39 1.17
CA VAL A 89 6.61 9.27 0.01
C VAL A 89 8.10 9.56 -0.10
N ASN A 90 8.59 9.58 -1.32
CA ASN A 90 9.95 9.98 -1.65
C ASN A 90 9.90 10.97 -2.83
N SER A 91 11.06 11.49 -3.22
CA SER A 91 11.20 12.39 -4.37
C SER A 91 12.22 11.89 -5.38
N PHE A 92 11.98 12.19 -6.66
CA PHE A 92 12.97 12.05 -7.73
C PHE A 92 14.10 13.09 -7.64
N ASP A 93 13.91 14.20 -6.92
CA ASP A 93 14.95 15.20 -6.56
C ASP A 93 15.23 15.23 -5.04
N PHE A 94 15.41 14.05 -4.46
CA PHE A 94 15.49 13.83 -3.01
C PHE A 94 16.38 14.81 -2.24
N PHE A 95 17.62 15.07 -2.70
CA PHE A 95 18.59 15.88 -1.94
C PHE A 95 18.24 17.36 -1.87
N ASN A 96 17.47 17.86 -2.84
CA ASN A 96 16.98 19.24 -2.82
C ASN A 96 15.68 19.32 -2.03
N ASP A 97 14.78 18.36 -2.23
CA ASP A 97 13.46 18.41 -1.61
C ASP A 97 13.49 18.11 -0.12
N VAL A 98 14.30 17.16 0.34
CA VAL A 98 14.35 16.82 1.77
C VAL A 98 14.81 18.00 2.64
N LYS A 99 15.54 18.96 2.08
CA LYS A 99 15.95 20.20 2.77
C LYS A 99 14.78 21.16 2.97
N GLN A 100 13.81 21.16 2.05
CA GLN A 100 12.62 22.01 2.08
C GLN A 100 11.46 21.32 2.81
N PHE A 101 11.35 20.01 2.65
CA PHE A 101 10.27 19.17 3.14
C PHE A 101 10.81 18.13 4.15
N PRO A 102 11.09 18.54 5.40
CA PRO A 102 11.69 17.63 6.40
C PRO A 102 10.79 16.45 6.78
N GLN A 103 9.50 16.50 6.40
CA GLN A 103 8.52 15.45 6.63
C GLN A 103 8.30 14.54 5.40
N LEU A 104 9.11 14.69 4.34
CA LEU A 104 9.00 13.94 3.09
C LEU A 104 9.20 12.43 3.32
N TYR A 105 10.39 12.07 3.77
CA TYR A 105 10.90 10.70 3.79
C TYR A 105 10.58 9.96 5.10
N ARG A 106 9.28 9.77 5.36
CA ARG A 106 8.78 9.03 6.53
C ARG A 106 7.47 8.29 6.22
N PRO A 107 7.11 7.28 7.03
CA PRO A 107 5.84 6.59 6.89
C PRO A 107 4.66 7.50 7.21
N ARG A 108 3.60 7.28 6.43
CA ARG A 108 2.24 7.78 6.60
C ARG A 108 1.35 6.57 6.82
N PHE A 109 0.38 6.69 7.73
CA PHE A 109 -0.48 5.59 8.13
C PHE A 109 -1.92 5.87 7.75
N VAL A 110 -2.62 4.85 7.25
CA VAL A 110 -4.05 4.87 6.95
C VAL A 110 -4.72 3.68 7.62
N ARG A 111 -5.92 3.91 8.15
CA ARG A 111 -6.81 2.87 8.67
C ARG A 111 -7.93 2.64 7.67
N VAL A 112 -8.09 1.40 7.25
CA VAL A 112 -9.10 1.00 6.27
C VAL A 112 -10.04 0.02 6.93
N LYS A 113 -11.32 0.37 7.05
CA LYS A 113 -12.34 -0.58 7.52
C LYS A 113 -12.63 -1.61 6.44
N ILE A 114 -12.74 -2.86 6.84
CA ILE A 114 -13.13 -3.97 5.98
C ILE A 114 -14.50 -4.42 6.48
N ASN A 115 -15.53 -4.19 5.68
CA ASN A 115 -16.82 -4.82 5.91
C ASN A 115 -16.77 -6.19 5.20
N GLY A 116 -17.16 -7.25 5.91
CA GLY A 116 -17.13 -8.64 5.44
C GLY A 116 -17.77 -8.84 4.07
#